data_AF-A0A455U5Q8-F1
#
_entry.id   AF-A0A455U5Q8-F1
#
_cell.length_a   1.000
_cell.length_b   1.000
_cell.length_c   1.000
_cell.angle_alpha   90.00
_cell.angle_beta   90.00
_cell.angle_gamma   90.00
#
_symmetry.space_group_name_H-M   'P 1'
#
loop_
_entity.id
_entity.type
_entity.pdbx_description
1 polymer ?
#
loop_
_entity_poly.entity_id
_entity_poly.type
_entity_poly.pdbx_seq_one_letter_code
_entity_poly.pdbx_strand_id
1 'polypeptide(L)'
;MLIQASSDTLSDVDREAIASELKGVYETMLGQANATDGNGRYLFGGYKDNAPPFVKSADGSVQYQGDSNVREQRVDASRLMPVNDNGETIFKSVPSGAGYVAEAKKENGDLNDGNVTFSGPQISDVKNATDFRITFTSDVAFDIETFDGTDWNAVKSESYTWESGDPAQQVSYGGVSISLEGTPVTDDSILVAKAGSEQREPDLFRTMEEAIRVLENPADTSAKKADLRNTLNTAMRDLDNSLDNVLTVRASAGARLNELDVIDSVGSNRMLNYDQTLSDLVDLDYTEAISEYSLRQIGMQASQKAFVDIKGLSLFNYM
;
A
#
# COMPACT_ATOMS: atom_id res chain seq x y z
N MET A 1 11.40 10.21 -16.08
CA MET A 1 10.60 9.92 -17.28
C MET A 1 9.47 10.94 -17.47
N LEU A 2 8.42 10.96 -16.63
CA LEU A 2 7.26 11.85 -16.88
C LEU A 2 7.60 13.35 -16.89
N ILE A 3 8.49 13.81 -16.01
CA ILE A 3 8.96 15.21 -16.01
C ILE A 3 9.61 15.57 -17.36
N GLN A 4 10.47 14.69 -17.87
CA GLN A 4 11.12 14.87 -19.18
C GLN A 4 10.07 14.85 -20.29
N ALA A 5 9.12 13.92 -20.21
CA ALA A 5 8.02 13.83 -21.15
C ALA A 5 7.10 15.06 -21.08
N SER A 6 7.00 15.79 -19.97
CA SER A 6 6.17 17.00 -19.91
C SER A 6 6.75 18.19 -20.70
N SER A 7 8.00 18.10 -21.19
CA SER A 7 8.65 19.20 -21.91
C SER A 7 8.07 19.44 -23.31
N ASP A 8 7.60 20.66 -23.57
CA ASP A 8 7.07 21.09 -24.88
C ASP A 8 8.07 20.98 -26.03
N THR A 9 9.37 20.96 -25.74
CA THR A 9 10.43 20.88 -26.75
C THR A 9 10.77 19.45 -27.19
N LEU A 10 10.15 18.44 -26.57
CA LEU A 10 10.43 17.03 -26.83
C LEU A 10 9.66 16.55 -28.07
N SER A 11 10.34 15.87 -29.00
CA SER A 11 9.69 15.34 -30.21
C SER A 11 8.77 14.15 -29.92
N ASP A 12 7.81 13.88 -30.80
CA ASP A 12 6.93 12.72 -30.68
C ASP A 12 7.72 11.39 -30.67
N VAL A 13 8.82 11.31 -31.44
CA VAL A 13 9.70 10.13 -31.47
C VAL A 13 10.39 9.91 -30.12
N ASP A 14 10.86 10.99 -29.48
CA ASP A 14 11.47 10.90 -28.16
C ASP A 14 10.44 10.51 -27.09
N ARG A 15 9.18 10.97 -27.23
CA ARG A 15 8.07 10.59 -26.35
C ARG A 15 7.72 9.12 -26.48
N GLU A 16 7.70 8.59 -27.70
CA GLU A 16 7.46 7.16 -27.97
C GLU A 16 8.55 6.28 -27.35
N ALA A 17 9.81 6.74 -27.36
CA ALA A 17 10.91 6.06 -26.67
C ALA A 17 10.70 6.03 -25.14
N ILE A 18 10.27 7.14 -24.53
CA ILE A 18 9.92 7.19 -23.10
C ILE A 18 8.71 6.29 -22.82
N ALA A 19 7.72 6.24 -23.71
CA ALA A 19 6.56 5.36 -23.57
C ALA A 19 6.98 3.89 -23.51
N SER A 20 7.93 3.48 -24.36
CA SER A 20 8.49 2.13 -24.37
C SER A 20 9.20 1.78 -23.06
N GLU A 21 9.96 2.72 -22.48
CA GLU A 21 10.58 2.54 -21.16
C GLU A 21 9.52 2.42 -20.05
N LEU A 22 8.53 3.31 -20.06
CA LEU A 22 7.44 3.32 -19.08
C LEU A 22 6.60 2.04 -19.13
N LYS A 23 6.39 1.48 -20.33
CA LYS A 23 5.76 0.18 -20.54
C LYS A 23 6.56 -0.96 -19.91
N GLY A 24 7.88 -0.95 -20.04
CA GLY A 24 8.75 -1.92 -19.35
C GLY A 24 8.62 -1.84 -17.82
N VAL A 25 8.55 -0.62 -17.27
CA VAL A 25 8.29 -0.39 -15.84
C VAL A 25 6.89 -0.88 -15.44
N TYR A 26 5.88 -0.58 -16.24
CA TYR A 26 4.50 -1.03 -16.02
C TYR A 26 4.38 -2.57 -15.99
N GLU A 27 5.00 -3.28 -16.95
CA GLU A 27 4.98 -4.75 -16.95
C GLU A 27 5.74 -5.33 -15.73
N THR A 28 6.84 -4.69 -15.33
CA THR A 28 7.58 -5.07 -14.12
C THR A 28 6.72 -4.88 -12.87
N MET A 29 6.02 -3.76 -12.77
CA MET A 29 5.11 -3.44 -11.68
C MET A 29 3.95 -4.43 -11.61
N LEU A 30 3.33 -4.78 -12.75
CA LEU A 30 2.29 -5.80 -12.81
C LEU A 30 2.80 -7.19 -12.40
N GLY A 31 4.03 -7.53 -12.80
CA GLY A 31 4.70 -8.75 -12.35
C GLY A 31 4.90 -8.78 -10.83
N GLN A 32 5.32 -7.66 -10.23
CA GLN A 32 5.46 -7.52 -8.78
C GLN A 32 4.12 -7.57 -8.05
N ALA A 33 3.09 -6.92 -8.59
CA ALA A 33 1.74 -6.94 -8.03
C ALA A 33 1.11 -8.35 -8.06
N ASN A 34 1.61 -9.23 -8.93
CA ASN A 34 1.27 -10.65 -9.01
C ASN A 34 2.36 -11.57 -8.44
N ALA A 35 3.23 -11.06 -7.56
CA ALA A 35 4.25 -11.89 -6.90
C ALA A 35 3.61 -12.98 -6.01
N THR A 36 4.30 -14.13 -5.92
CA THR A 36 3.89 -15.25 -5.06
C THR A 36 4.84 -15.45 -3.89
N ASP A 37 4.38 -16.14 -2.85
CA ASP A 37 5.13 -16.45 -1.62
C ASP A 37 6.15 -17.60 -1.78
N GLY A 38 6.35 -18.10 -3.00
CA GLY A 38 7.19 -19.27 -3.28
C GLY A 38 6.48 -20.63 -3.15
N ASN A 39 5.29 -20.68 -2.53
CA ASN A 39 4.42 -21.86 -2.47
C ASN A 39 3.27 -21.81 -3.48
N GLY A 40 3.33 -20.84 -4.41
CA GLY A 40 2.31 -20.62 -5.44
C GLY A 40 1.10 -19.83 -4.97
N ARG A 41 1.13 -19.21 -3.77
CA ARG A 41 0.08 -18.30 -3.31
C ARG A 41 0.45 -16.86 -3.62
N TYR A 42 -0.48 -16.10 -4.18
CA TYR A 42 -0.26 -14.69 -4.50
C TYR A 42 -0.21 -13.83 -3.23
N LEU A 43 0.82 -13.00 -3.12
CA LEU A 43 1.08 -12.20 -1.92
C LEU A 43 0.02 -11.13 -1.69
N PHE A 44 -0.53 -10.58 -2.77
CA PHE A 44 -1.41 -9.41 -2.75
C PHE A 44 -2.87 -9.74 -3.08
N GLY A 45 -3.27 -11.02 -3.06
CA GLY A 45 -4.65 -11.44 -3.37
C GLY A 45 -5.62 -11.48 -2.18
N GLY A 46 -5.15 -11.16 -0.98
CA GLY A 46 -5.95 -11.33 0.25
C GLY A 46 -6.18 -12.81 0.55
N TYR A 47 -7.43 -13.23 0.76
CA TYR A 47 -7.79 -14.66 0.90
C TYR A 47 -7.96 -15.37 -0.44
N LYS A 48 -8.22 -14.63 -1.53
CA LYS A 48 -8.21 -15.13 -2.92
C LYS A 48 -6.79 -15.19 -3.48
N ASP A 49 -5.94 -15.99 -2.86
CA ASP A 49 -4.51 -16.10 -3.19
C ASP A 49 -4.18 -17.23 -4.18
N ASN A 50 -5.18 -17.90 -4.75
CA ASN A 50 -5.04 -19.04 -5.66
C ASN A 50 -5.05 -18.66 -7.15
N ALA A 51 -5.22 -17.38 -7.47
CA ALA A 51 -5.21 -16.82 -8.81
C ALA A 51 -4.53 -15.43 -8.81
N PRO A 52 -4.00 -14.96 -9.96
CA PRO A 52 -3.39 -13.64 -10.04
C PRO A 52 -4.36 -12.54 -9.58
N PRO A 53 -3.96 -11.70 -8.59
CA PRO A 53 -4.82 -10.62 -8.12
C PRO A 53 -5.01 -9.50 -9.12
N PHE A 54 -4.06 -9.24 -10.02
CA PHE A 54 -4.16 -8.20 -11.03
C PHE A 54 -4.18 -8.81 -12.43
N VAL A 55 -5.29 -8.65 -13.14
CA VAL A 55 -5.54 -9.27 -14.44
C VAL A 55 -5.85 -8.20 -15.48
N LYS A 56 -5.19 -8.28 -16.64
CA LYS A 56 -5.51 -7.43 -17.79
C LYS A 56 -6.84 -7.85 -18.40
N SER A 57 -7.73 -6.87 -18.58
CA SER A 57 -9.02 -6.99 -19.23
C SER A 57 -8.88 -6.90 -20.75
N ALA A 58 -9.96 -7.20 -21.48
CA ALA A 58 -9.96 -7.18 -22.95
C ALA A 58 -9.71 -5.77 -23.54
N ASP A 59 -10.03 -4.71 -22.78
CA ASP A 59 -9.77 -3.32 -23.12
C ASP A 59 -8.34 -2.85 -22.77
N GLY A 60 -7.53 -3.74 -22.19
CA GLY A 60 -6.15 -3.45 -21.76
C GLY A 60 -6.03 -2.95 -20.32
N SER A 61 -7.13 -2.61 -19.65
CA SER A 61 -7.12 -2.13 -18.26
C SER A 61 -6.80 -3.25 -17.27
N VAL A 62 -6.07 -2.94 -16.20
CA VAL A 62 -5.83 -3.91 -15.12
C VAL A 62 -6.95 -3.86 -14.08
N GLN A 63 -7.54 -5.02 -13.82
CA GLN A 63 -8.56 -5.21 -12.78
C GLN A 63 -8.01 -6.00 -11.60
N TYR A 64 -8.37 -5.57 -10.39
CA TYR A 64 -8.10 -6.31 -9.16
C TYR A 64 -9.19 -7.37 -8.93
N GLN A 65 -8.77 -8.64 -8.84
CA GLN A 65 -9.65 -9.81 -8.63
C GLN A 65 -9.49 -10.46 -7.24
N GLY A 66 -8.62 -9.89 -6.39
CA GLY A 66 -8.44 -10.32 -5.02
C GLY A 66 -9.61 -9.94 -4.10
N ASP A 67 -9.34 -9.92 -2.81
CA ASP A 67 -10.25 -9.37 -1.81
C ASP A 67 -9.52 -8.40 -0.86
N SER A 68 -10.27 -7.72 -0.01
CA SER A 68 -9.74 -6.75 0.95
C SER A 68 -9.30 -7.38 2.27
N ASN A 69 -9.36 -8.71 2.41
CA ASN A 69 -8.94 -9.37 3.65
C ASN A 69 -7.42 -9.44 3.74
N VAL A 70 -6.94 -9.48 4.97
CA VAL A 70 -5.52 -9.58 5.29
C VAL A 70 -5.30 -10.87 6.08
N ARG A 71 -4.26 -11.64 5.73
CA ARG A 71 -3.94 -12.86 6.47
C ARG A 71 -3.23 -12.48 7.75
N GLU A 72 -3.66 -13.10 8.84
CA GLU A 72 -3.06 -12.92 10.16
C GLU A 72 -2.51 -14.25 10.66
N GLN A 73 -1.37 -14.19 11.33
CA GLN A 73 -0.76 -15.34 11.96
C GLN A 73 -0.59 -15.09 13.45
N ARG A 74 -0.81 -16.14 14.25
CA ARG A 74 -0.59 -16.08 15.69
C ARG A 74 0.91 -16.09 15.99
N VAL A 75 1.37 -15.03 16.63
CA VAL A 75 2.79 -14.77 16.96
C VAL A 75 3.08 -14.86 18.46
N ASP A 76 2.06 -14.80 19.32
CA ASP A 76 2.13 -15.12 20.76
C ASP A 76 0.80 -15.80 21.18
N ALA A 77 0.72 -16.30 22.42
CA ALA A 77 -0.43 -16.99 23.00
C ALA A 77 -1.77 -16.27 22.73
N SER A 78 -1.78 -14.94 22.78
CA SER A 78 -2.97 -14.10 22.58
C SER A 78 -2.80 -13.04 21.49
N ARG A 79 -1.83 -13.18 20.58
CA ARG A 79 -1.49 -12.13 19.61
C ARG A 79 -1.49 -12.64 18.17
N LEU A 80 -2.31 -12.00 17.33
CA LEU A 80 -2.31 -12.14 15.89
C LEU A 80 -1.54 -10.97 15.27
N MET A 81 -0.82 -11.24 14.19
CA MET A 81 -0.14 -10.23 13.40
C MET A 81 -0.42 -10.45 11.90
N PRO A 82 -0.78 -9.40 11.16
CA PRO A 82 -0.83 -9.44 9.70
C PRO A 82 0.50 -9.89 9.09
N VAL A 83 0.47 -10.87 8.18
CA VAL A 83 1.66 -11.38 7.48
C VAL A 83 1.86 -10.77 6.09
N ASN A 84 0.83 -10.12 5.55
CA ASN A 84 0.88 -9.42 4.27
C ASN A 84 -0.07 -8.21 4.28
N ASP A 85 -0.07 -7.46 3.17
CA ASP A 85 -1.10 -6.47 2.83
C ASP A 85 -1.75 -6.90 1.50
N ASN A 86 -2.98 -6.49 1.24
CA ASN A 86 -3.69 -6.83 0.00
C ASN A 86 -3.35 -5.84 -1.13
N GLY A 87 -3.64 -6.22 -2.37
CA GLY A 87 -3.29 -5.44 -3.56
C GLY A 87 -4.04 -4.12 -3.65
N GLU A 88 -5.28 -4.07 -3.19
CA GLU A 88 -6.08 -2.84 -3.14
C GLU A 88 -5.40 -1.79 -2.26
N THR A 89 -4.94 -2.18 -1.07
CA THR A 89 -4.24 -1.32 -0.12
C THR A 89 -2.94 -0.75 -0.67
N ILE A 90 -2.26 -1.45 -1.59
CA ILE A 90 -0.95 -1.02 -2.11
C ILE A 90 -1.09 -0.23 -3.41
N PHE A 91 -1.87 -0.75 -4.38
CA PHE A 91 -1.89 -0.26 -5.75
C PHE A 91 -3.16 0.54 -6.11
N LYS A 92 -4.22 0.42 -5.30
CA LYS A 92 -5.51 1.08 -5.49
C LYS A 92 -5.91 1.90 -4.27
N SER A 93 -4.93 2.48 -3.59
CA SER A 93 -5.15 3.27 -2.39
C SER A 93 -4.08 4.34 -2.29
N VAL A 94 -4.40 5.40 -1.55
CA VAL A 94 -3.50 6.50 -1.22
C VAL A 94 -3.61 6.82 0.27
N PRO A 95 -2.60 7.47 0.88
CA PRO A 95 -2.69 7.86 2.28
C PRO A 95 -3.85 8.82 2.52
N SER A 96 -4.40 8.85 3.74
CA SER A 96 -5.51 9.75 4.09
C SER A 96 -5.19 11.24 3.92
N GLY A 97 -3.89 11.58 3.95
CA GLY A 97 -3.35 12.92 3.72
C GLY A 97 -3.09 13.25 2.25
N ALA A 98 -3.42 12.36 1.31
CA ALA A 98 -3.27 12.61 -0.12
C ALA A 98 -4.04 13.88 -0.53
N GLY A 99 -3.43 14.62 -1.45
CA GLY A 99 -3.94 15.89 -1.92
C GLY A 99 -5.09 15.75 -2.92
N TYR A 100 -5.46 16.89 -3.51
CA TYR A 100 -6.38 16.94 -4.63
C TYR A 100 -5.65 16.65 -5.94
N VAL A 101 -6.35 16.00 -6.85
CA VAL A 101 -5.91 15.71 -8.21
C VAL A 101 -6.97 16.26 -9.16
N ALA A 102 -6.53 16.71 -10.33
CA ALA A 102 -7.43 17.10 -11.41
C ALA A 102 -7.33 16.12 -12.57
N GLU A 103 -8.42 15.92 -13.29
CA GLU A 103 -8.51 15.07 -14.48
C GLU A 103 -9.36 15.77 -15.54
N ALA A 104 -8.82 15.93 -16.75
CA ALA A 104 -9.47 16.63 -17.85
C ALA A 104 -10.10 15.62 -18.82
N LYS A 105 -11.30 15.15 -18.46
CA LYS A 105 -12.15 14.29 -19.28
C LYS A 105 -13.59 14.72 -19.08
N LYS A 106 -14.42 14.44 -20.08
CA LYS A 106 -15.87 14.62 -20.02
C LYS A 106 -16.48 13.69 -18.98
N GLU A 107 -17.69 14.02 -18.53
CA GLU A 107 -18.44 13.22 -17.55
C GLU A 107 -18.62 11.75 -17.99
N ASN A 108 -18.79 11.51 -19.28
CA ASN A 108 -18.96 10.15 -19.82
C ASN A 108 -17.65 9.36 -19.94
N GLY A 109 -16.51 9.95 -19.56
CA GLY A 109 -15.17 9.36 -19.66
C GLY A 109 -14.45 9.60 -20.98
N ASP A 110 -15.09 10.26 -21.96
CA ASP A 110 -14.44 10.64 -23.21
C ASP A 110 -13.41 11.77 -22.99
N LEU A 111 -12.47 11.87 -23.93
CA LEU A 111 -11.50 12.97 -23.94
C LEU A 111 -12.20 14.30 -24.27
N ASN A 112 -11.66 15.39 -23.73
CA ASN A 112 -12.06 16.74 -24.09
C ASN A 112 -11.70 17.03 -25.57
N ASP A 113 -12.55 17.79 -26.25
CA ASP A 113 -12.36 18.20 -27.64
C ASP A 113 -11.58 19.52 -27.76
N GLY A 114 -11.67 20.38 -26.75
CA GLY A 114 -10.93 21.62 -26.66
C GLY A 114 -9.47 21.44 -26.28
N ASN A 115 -8.75 22.55 -26.15
CA ASN A 115 -7.33 22.57 -25.77
C ASN A 115 -7.10 23.16 -24.37
N VAL A 116 -8.14 23.14 -23.53
CA VAL A 116 -8.03 23.63 -22.16
C VAL A 116 -7.05 22.77 -21.36
N THR A 117 -6.09 23.43 -20.75
CA THR A 117 -5.08 22.85 -19.86
C THR A 117 -5.22 23.40 -18.47
N PHE A 118 -4.75 22.63 -17.49
CA PHE A 118 -4.74 23.08 -16.11
C PHE A 118 -3.36 23.03 -15.46
N SER A 119 -3.19 23.89 -14.45
CA SER A 119 -2.13 23.86 -13.46
C SER A 119 -2.74 23.96 -12.07
N GLY A 120 -2.19 23.24 -11.09
CA GLY A 120 -2.98 22.92 -9.88
C GLY A 120 -3.70 21.57 -10.04
N PRO A 121 -4.50 21.12 -9.06
CA PRO A 121 -5.10 21.91 -8.00
C PRO A 121 -4.12 22.27 -6.87
N GLN A 122 -4.44 23.34 -6.15
CA GLN A 122 -3.75 23.81 -4.95
C GLN A 122 -4.79 23.99 -3.84
N ILE A 123 -4.48 23.49 -2.63
CA ILE A 123 -5.37 23.69 -1.48
C ILE A 123 -5.11 25.08 -0.90
N SER A 124 -6.13 25.94 -0.95
CA SER A 124 -6.11 27.27 -0.35
C SER A 124 -6.71 27.30 1.06
N ASP A 125 -7.65 26.39 1.34
CA ASP A 125 -8.23 26.18 2.67
C ASP A 125 -8.54 24.70 2.89
N VAL A 126 -7.72 24.04 3.73
CA VAL A 126 -7.84 22.61 4.03
C VAL A 126 -9.18 22.27 4.70
N LYS A 127 -9.80 23.19 5.45
CA LYS A 127 -11.03 22.90 6.20
C LYS A 127 -12.27 22.88 5.32
N ASN A 128 -12.27 23.67 4.26
CA ASN A 128 -13.39 23.81 3.34
C ASN A 128 -13.12 23.13 1.99
N ALA A 129 -12.01 22.39 1.88
CA ALA A 129 -11.63 21.66 0.68
C ALA A 129 -12.72 20.65 0.29
N THR A 130 -13.34 20.82 -0.88
CA THR A 130 -14.37 19.92 -1.41
C THR A 130 -14.11 19.53 -2.86
N ASP A 131 -14.58 18.35 -3.25
CA ASP A 131 -14.57 17.88 -4.63
C ASP A 131 -15.55 18.71 -5.47
N PHE A 132 -15.17 19.05 -6.70
CA PHE A 132 -16.01 19.74 -7.67
C PHE A 132 -15.61 19.39 -9.10
N ARG A 133 -16.48 19.69 -10.04
CA ARG A 133 -16.22 19.55 -11.48
C ARG A 133 -16.46 20.89 -12.16
N ILE A 134 -15.61 21.22 -13.12
CA ILE A 134 -15.81 22.34 -14.03
C ILE A 134 -16.33 21.75 -15.34
N THR A 135 -17.51 22.18 -15.78
CA THR A 135 -18.11 21.76 -17.05
C THR A 135 -18.30 22.98 -17.93
N PHE A 136 -17.65 22.98 -19.10
CA PHE A 136 -17.68 24.12 -20.02
C PHE A 136 -18.99 24.12 -20.81
N THR A 137 -19.75 25.21 -20.71
CA THR A 137 -21.01 25.38 -21.44
C THR A 137 -20.81 26.09 -22.77
N SER A 138 -19.69 26.80 -22.93
CA SER A 138 -19.21 27.41 -24.18
C SER A 138 -17.70 27.63 -24.13
N ASP A 139 -17.13 28.25 -25.15
CA ASP A 139 -15.73 28.67 -25.19
C ASP A 139 -15.38 29.75 -24.14
N VAL A 140 -16.38 30.45 -23.61
CA VAL A 140 -16.21 31.56 -22.65
C VAL A 140 -17.03 31.43 -21.36
N ALA A 141 -17.63 30.26 -21.10
CA ALA A 141 -18.44 30.04 -19.89
C ALA A 141 -18.36 28.61 -19.40
N PHE A 142 -18.44 28.45 -18.08
CA PHE A 142 -18.46 27.15 -17.42
C PHE A 142 -19.31 27.18 -16.16
N ASP A 143 -19.80 26.01 -15.80
CA ASP A 143 -20.43 25.75 -14.52
C ASP A 143 -19.46 25.00 -13.61
N ILE A 144 -19.46 25.38 -12.35
CA ILE A 144 -18.87 24.62 -11.26
C ILE A 144 -19.99 23.76 -10.68
N GLU A 145 -19.76 22.46 -10.64
CA GLU A 145 -20.70 21.45 -10.21
C GLU A 145 -20.18 20.71 -8.98
N THR A 146 -21.08 20.33 -8.08
CA THR A 146 -20.79 19.44 -6.94
C THR A 146 -21.67 18.20 -7.00
N PHE A 147 -21.13 17.07 -6.54
CA PHE A 147 -21.85 15.81 -6.49
C PHE A 147 -22.68 15.72 -5.20
N ASP A 148 -23.97 15.41 -5.32
CA ASP A 148 -24.89 15.27 -4.18
C ASP A 148 -25.05 13.82 -3.66
N GLY A 149 -24.32 12.88 -4.28
CA GLY A 149 -24.43 11.44 -4.05
C GLY A 149 -25.13 10.69 -5.19
N THR A 150 -25.85 11.39 -6.06
CA THR A 150 -26.53 10.83 -7.23
C THR A 150 -26.13 11.54 -8.51
N ASP A 151 -26.20 12.87 -8.51
CA ASP A 151 -26.02 13.69 -9.70
C ASP A 151 -25.04 14.85 -9.46
N TRP A 152 -24.38 15.29 -10.53
CA TRP A 152 -23.61 16.51 -10.55
C TRP A 152 -24.54 17.71 -10.78
N ASN A 153 -24.52 18.66 -9.85
CA ASN A 153 -25.40 19.81 -9.88
C ASN A 153 -24.59 21.10 -9.95
N ALA A 154 -24.93 21.98 -10.89
CA ALA A 154 -24.33 23.31 -10.99
C ALA A 154 -24.65 24.15 -9.74
N VAL A 155 -23.59 24.60 -9.07
CA VAL A 155 -23.64 25.44 -7.86
C VAL A 155 -23.19 26.87 -8.13
N LYS A 156 -22.45 27.09 -9.22
CA LYS A 156 -21.96 28.41 -9.63
C LYS A 156 -21.71 28.42 -11.13
N SER A 157 -22.05 29.51 -11.80
CA SER A 157 -21.71 29.74 -13.21
C SER A 157 -20.74 30.91 -13.30
N GLU A 158 -19.68 30.75 -14.09
CA GLU A 158 -18.67 31.77 -14.31
C GLU A 158 -18.35 31.91 -15.80
N SER A 159 -17.69 33.02 -16.14
CA SER A 159 -17.17 33.25 -17.48
C SER A 159 -15.67 32.99 -17.52
N TYR A 160 -15.25 32.30 -18.56
CA TYR A 160 -13.87 32.06 -18.92
C TYR A 160 -13.46 33.08 -19.98
N THR A 161 -12.43 33.87 -19.71
CA THR A 161 -11.89 34.82 -20.68
C THR A 161 -10.49 34.38 -21.02
N TRP A 162 -10.28 33.91 -22.25
CA TRP A 162 -8.97 33.56 -22.74
C TRP A 162 -8.73 34.13 -24.12
N GLU A 163 -7.66 34.90 -24.24
CA GLU A 163 -6.98 35.18 -25.48
C GLU A 163 -5.57 34.56 -25.46
N SER A 164 -5.04 34.21 -26.64
CA SER A 164 -3.69 33.66 -26.75
C SER A 164 -2.65 34.62 -26.17
N GLY A 165 -2.06 34.26 -25.04
CA GLY A 165 -1.07 35.07 -24.32
C GLY A 165 -1.57 35.68 -23.00
N ASP A 166 -2.87 35.51 -22.68
CA ASP A 166 -3.40 35.85 -21.37
C ASP A 166 -2.80 34.97 -20.27
N PRO A 167 -2.65 35.52 -19.04
CA PRO A 167 -2.26 34.71 -17.90
C PRO A 167 -3.34 33.65 -17.61
N ALA A 168 -2.93 32.50 -17.06
CA ALA A 168 -3.85 31.47 -16.61
C ALA A 168 -4.96 32.04 -15.72
N GLN A 169 -6.22 31.74 -16.06
CA GLN A 169 -7.36 32.15 -15.25
C GLN A 169 -7.48 31.23 -14.05
N GLN A 170 -7.42 31.78 -12.84
CA GLN A 170 -7.62 31.01 -11.62
C GLN A 170 -9.11 30.85 -11.31
N VAL A 171 -9.53 29.61 -11.18
CA VAL A 171 -10.85 29.21 -10.66
C VAL A 171 -10.65 28.70 -9.23
N SER A 172 -11.50 29.15 -8.31
CA SER A 172 -11.44 28.75 -6.90
C SER A 172 -12.83 28.40 -6.39
N TYR A 173 -12.97 27.19 -5.86
CA TYR A 173 -14.20 26.71 -5.26
C TYR A 173 -13.88 25.77 -4.11
N GLY A 174 -14.67 25.85 -3.03
CA GLY A 174 -14.57 24.92 -1.90
C GLY A 174 -13.13 24.72 -1.43
N GLY A 175 -12.40 25.79 -1.09
CA GLY A 175 -11.04 25.72 -0.54
C GLY A 175 -9.95 25.22 -1.49
N VAL A 176 -10.24 24.95 -2.76
CA VAL A 176 -9.30 24.45 -3.76
C VAL A 176 -9.27 25.38 -4.96
N SER A 177 -8.08 25.69 -5.48
CA SER A 177 -7.90 26.50 -6.67
C SER A 177 -7.18 25.75 -7.79
N ILE A 178 -7.54 26.07 -9.02
CA ILE A 178 -6.97 25.53 -10.25
C ILE A 178 -6.82 26.65 -11.26
N SER A 179 -5.71 26.65 -12.01
CA SER A 179 -5.43 27.64 -13.05
C SER A 179 -5.68 27.01 -14.41
N LEU A 180 -6.42 27.69 -15.28
CA LEU A 180 -6.87 27.18 -16.57
C LEU A 180 -6.32 28.04 -17.72
N GLU A 181 -5.87 27.39 -18.79
CA GLU A 181 -5.34 28.03 -20.01
C GLU A 181 -5.85 27.30 -21.26
N GLY A 182 -6.24 28.03 -22.31
CA GLY A 182 -6.68 27.48 -23.60
C GLY A 182 -8.18 27.58 -23.82
N THR A 183 -8.65 27.39 -25.04
CA THR A 183 -10.05 27.44 -25.44
C THR A 183 -10.75 26.09 -25.22
N PRO A 184 -11.69 25.98 -24.27
CA PRO A 184 -12.53 24.80 -24.12
C PRO A 184 -13.58 24.73 -25.23
N VAL A 185 -14.15 23.54 -25.42
CA VAL A 185 -15.36 23.30 -26.22
C VAL A 185 -16.51 22.96 -25.25
N THR A 186 -17.75 23.21 -25.68
CA THR A 186 -18.94 22.79 -24.92
C THR A 186 -18.84 21.29 -24.56
N ASP A 187 -19.24 20.96 -23.33
CA ASP A 187 -19.18 19.63 -22.71
C ASP A 187 -17.77 19.14 -22.35
N ASP A 188 -16.71 19.92 -22.58
CA ASP A 188 -15.42 19.64 -21.94
C ASP A 188 -15.58 19.73 -20.42
N SER A 189 -14.87 18.86 -19.69
CA SER A 189 -14.91 18.89 -18.23
C SER A 189 -13.53 18.72 -17.59
N ILE A 190 -13.39 19.25 -16.38
CA ILE A 190 -12.24 19.03 -15.50
C ILE A 190 -12.77 18.67 -14.12
N LEU A 191 -12.54 17.42 -13.71
CA LEU A 191 -12.81 16.97 -12.35
C LEU A 191 -11.67 17.44 -11.44
N VAL A 192 -12.00 17.98 -10.27
CA VAL A 192 -11.05 18.28 -9.20
C VAL A 192 -11.54 17.61 -7.93
N ALA A 193 -10.84 16.55 -7.52
CA ALA A 193 -11.28 15.72 -6.41
C ALA A 193 -10.10 15.24 -5.56
N LYS A 194 -10.36 14.99 -4.28
CA LYS A 194 -9.37 14.43 -3.38
C LYS A 194 -9.00 13.02 -3.83
N ALA A 195 -7.69 12.73 -3.93
CA ALA A 195 -7.25 11.37 -4.24
C ALA A 195 -7.75 10.40 -3.14
N GLY A 196 -8.41 9.31 -3.55
CA GLY A 196 -9.05 8.40 -2.60
C GLY A 196 -10.53 8.70 -2.31
N SER A 197 -11.11 9.76 -2.89
CA SER A 197 -12.55 9.98 -2.81
C SER A 197 -13.32 9.08 -3.78
N GLU A 198 -14.64 8.96 -3.59
CA GLU A 198 -15.52 8.21 -4.49
C GLU A 198 -15.46 8.74 -5.94
N GLN A 199 -15.19 10.04 -6.12
CA GLN A 199 -15.08 10.66 -7.44
C GLN A 199 -13.72 10.44 -8.09
N ARG A 200 -12.67 10.16 -7.28
CA ARG A 200 -11.30 9.96 -7.77
C ARG A 200 -10.66 8.77 -7.08
N GLU A 201 -11.15 7.58 -7.43
CA GLU A 201 -10.55 6.32 -7.00
C GLU A 201 -9.09 6.22 -7.49
N PRO A 202 -8.13 5.97 -6.58
CA PRO A 202 -6.73 5.83 -6.92
C PRO A 202 -6.51 4.49 -7.61
N ASP A 203 -5.79 4.52 -8.72
CA ASP A 203 -5.40 3.32 -9.45
C ASP A 203 -4.06 3.59 -10.15
N LEU A 204 -3.00 2.98 -9.62
CA LEU A 204 -1.65 3.15 -10.16
C LEU A 204 -1.53 2.55 -11.57
N PHE A 205 -2.26 1.47 -11.87
CA PHE A 205 -2.23 0.87 -13.20
C PHE A 205 -2.89 1.78 -14.21
N ARG A 206 -4.09 2.30 -13.92
CA ARG A 206 -4.75 3.28 -14.79
C ARG A 206 -3.88 4.52 -15.01
N THR A 207 -3.24 5.00 -13.96
CA THR A 207 -2.33 6.16 -14.03
C THR A 207 -1.19 5.92 -15.03
N MET A 208 -0.56 4.75 -14.95
CA MET A 208 0.53 4.36 -15.86
C MET A 208 0.02 4.11 -17.28
N GLU A 209 -1.15 3.48 -17.44
CA GLU A 209 -1.79 3.23 -18.73
C GLU A 209 -2.14 4.55 -19.44
N GLU A 210 -2.70 5.52 -18.73
CA GLU A 210 -3.02 6.85 -19.27
C GLU A 210 -1.76 7.61 -19.67
N ALA A 211 -0.71 7.56 -18.84
CA ALA A 211 0.58 8.15 -19.18
C ALA A 211 1.21 7.50 -20.42
N ILE A 212 1.16 6.17 -20.55
CA ILE A 212 1.64 5.46 -21.74
C ILE A 212 0.80 5.86 -22.97
N ARG A 213 -0.54 5.92 -22.83
CA ARG A 213 -1.46 6.29 -23.92
C ARG A 213 -1.10 7.64 -24.53
N VAL A 214 -0.85 8.67 -23.72
CA VAL A 214 -0.54 10.01 -24.25
C VAL A 214 0.88 10.11 -24.82
N LEU A 215 1.79 9.21 -24.43
CA LEU A 215 3.16 9.19 -24.94
C LEU A 215 3.32 8.32 -26.21
N GLU A 216 2.52 7.28 -26.38
CA GLU A 216 2.48 6.46 -27.61
C GLU A 216 1.74 7.17 -28.76
N ASN A 217 0.87 8.15 -28.46
CA ASN A 217 0.08 8.87 -29.46
C ASN A 217 0.68 10.26 -29.77
N PRO A 218 1.01 10.57 -31.04
CA PRO A 218 1.51 11.89 -31.43
C PRO A 218 0.53 13.03 -31.09
N ALA A 219 1.04 14.10 -30.50
CA ALA A 219 0.25 15.27 -30.11
C ALA A 219 0.18 16.31 -31.25
N ASP A 220 -0.41 15.89 -32.38
CA ASP A 220 -0.48 16.67 -33.62
C ASP A 220 -1.52 17.80 -33.62
N THR A 221 -2.58 17.68 -32.83
CA THR A 221 -3.61 18.71 -32.64
C THR A 221 -3.46 19.47 -31.32
N SER A 222 -4.03 20.67 -31.23
CA SER A 222 -4.05 21.44 -29.97
C SER A 222 -4.76 20.69 -28.84
N ALA A 223 -5.84 19.97 -29.14
CA ALA A 223 -6.56 19.15 -28.17
C ALA A 223 -5.70 18.01 -27.63
N LYS A 224 -4.98 17.27 -28.49
CA LYS A 224 -4.07 16.20 -28.05
C LYS A 224 -2.88 16.73 -27.25
N LYS A 225 -2.37 17.93 -27.57
CA LYS A 225 -1.34 18.59 -26.75
C LYS A 225 -1.85 18.93 -25.36
N ALA A 226 -3.11 19.38 -25.26
CA ALA A 226 -3.73 19.64 -23.97
C ALA A 226 -3.97 18.35 -23.17
N ASP A 227 -4.50 17.31 -23.81
CA ASP A 227 -4.67 15.97 -23.23
C ASP A 227 -3.34 15.41 -22.70
N LEU A 228 -2.27 15.51 -23.48
CA LEU A 228 -0.92 15.13 -23.07
C LEU A 228 -0.47 15.90 -21.81
N ARG A 229 -0.57 17.23 -21.81
CA ARG A 229 -0.12 18.05 -20.66
C ARG A 229 -0.95 17.78 -19.41
N ASN A 230 -2.27 17.70 -19.55
CA ASN A 230 -3.19 17.42 -18.46
C ASN A 230 -2.96 16.02 -17.88
N THR A 231 -2.93 14.99 -18.73
CA THR A 231 -2.73 13.61 -18.31
C THR A 231 -1.38 13.42 -17.62
N LEU A 232 -0.29 14.03 -18.13
CA LEU A 232 1.01 13.95 -17.46
C LEU A 232 1.02 14.67 -16.10
N ASN A 233 0.36 15.82 -15.99
CA ASN A 233 0.22 16.53 -14.72
C ASN A 233 -0.59 15.74 -13.68
N THR A 234 -1.67 15.10 -14.11
CA THR A 234 -2.46 14.15 -13.30
C THR A 234 -1.59 12.98 -12.87
N ALA A 235 -0.92 12.32 -13.83
CA ALA A 235 -0.14 11.12 -13.57
C ALA A 235 1.05 11.36 -12.63
N MET A 236 1.72 12.50 -12.73
CA MET A 236 2.79 12.85 -11.78
C MET A 236 2.25 12.96 -10.34
N ARG A 237 1.09 13.59 -10.13
CA ARG A 237 0.48 13.67 -8.78
C ARG A 237 0.00 12.33 -8.27
N ASP A 238 -0.62 11.53 -9.13
CA ASP A 238 -1.10 10.20 -8.74
C ASP A 238 0.06 9.28 -8.39
N LEU A 239 1.19 9.37 -9.13
CA LEU A 239 2.41 8.64 -8.79
C LEU A 239 3.03 9.10 -7.47
N ASP A 240 3.03 10.41 -7.19
CA ASP A 240 3.51 10.93 -5.90
C ASP A 240 2.63 10.39 -4.75
N ASN A 241 1.31 10.47 -4.89
CA ASN A 241 0.36 9.93 -3.90
C ASN A 241 0.52 8.40 -3.73
N SER A 242 0.73 7.67 -4.82
CA SER A 242 0.95 6.22 -4.78
C SER A 242 2.31 5.86 -4.16
N LEU A 243 3.34 6.66 -4.38
CA LEU A 243 4.65 6.46 -3.76
C LEU A 243 4.55 6.66 -2.25
N ASP A 244 3.86 7.70 -1.79
CA ASP A 244 3.60 7.91 -0.36
C ASP A 244 2.80 6.76 0.25
N ASN A 245 1.86 6.17 -0.51
CA ASN A 245 1.15 4.97 -0.08
C ASN A 245 2.10 3.79 0.14
N VAL A 246 2.94 3.48 -0.86
CA VAL A 246 3.91 2.39 -0.77
C VAL A 246 4.89 2.61 0.38
N LEU A 247 5.34 3.84 0.61
CA LEU A 247 6.19 4.19 1.75
C LEU A 247 5.47 3.97 3.08
N THR A 248 4.18 4.31 3.17
CA THR A 248 3.34 4.09 4.35
C THR A 248 3.20 2.60 4.64
N VAL A 249 2.89 1.79 3.63
CA VAL A 249 2.79 0.32 3.75
C VAL A 249 4.13 -0.27 4.18
N ARG A 250 5.25 0.17 3.59
CA ARG A 250 6.60 -0.26 3.98
C ARG A 250 6.94 0.10 5.42
N ALA A 251 6.55 1.29 5.89
CA ALA A 251 6.73 1.70 7.28
C ALA A 251 5.91 0.80 8.24
N SER A 252 4.67 0.48 7.88
CA SER A 252 3.82 -0.46 8.63
C SER A 252 4.43 -1.86 8.69
N ALA A 253 4.96 -2.38 7.57
CA ALA A 253 5.72 -3.63 7.55
C ALA A 253 6.95 -3.59 8.46
N GLY A 254 7.71 -2.49 8.45
CA GLY A 254 8.84 -2.30 9.37
C GLY A 254 8.45 -2.28 10.85
N ALA A 255 7.32 -1.67 11.19
CA ALA A 255 6.79 -1.71 12.55
C ALA A 255 6.43 -3.13 12.99
N ARG A 256 5.80 -3.92 12.11
CA ARG A 256 5.51 -5.34 12.34
C ARG A 256 6.79 -6.16 12.55
N LEU A 257 7.85 -5.91 11.78
CA LEU A 257 9.16 -6.57 11.97
C LEU A 257 9.79 -6.26 13.32
N ASN A 258 9.84 -4.97 13.73
CA ASN A 258 10.36 -4.59 15.04
C ASN A 258 9.59 -5.27 16.18
N GLU A 259 8.29 -5.43 16.01
CA GLU A 259 7.46 -6.10 16.98
C GLU A 259 7.69 -7.61 17.03
N LEU A 260 7.95 -8.25 15.89
CA LEU A 260 8.38 -9.65 15.86
C LEU A 260 9.72 -9.84 16.60
N ASP A 261 10.68 -8.93 16.42
CA ASP A 261 11.97 -9.00 17.14
C ASP A 261 11.79 -8.92 18.67
N VAL A 262 10.87 -8.05 19.12
CA VAL A 262 10.52 -7.95 20.55
C VAL A 262 9.88 -9.26 21.04
N ILE A 263 8.96 -9.84 20.26
CA ILE A 263 8.29 -11.10 20.61
C ILE A 263 9.29 -12.25 20.65
N ASP A 264 10.24 -12.32 19.73
CA ASP A 264 11.28 -13.34 19.69
C ASP A 264 12.20 -13.25 20.92
N SER A 265 12.57 -12.03 21.34
CA SER A 265 13.32 -11.80 22.58
C SER A 265 12.56 -12.25 23.82
N VAL A 266 11.26 -11.95 23.91
CA VAL A 266 10.39 -12.42 25.00
C VAL A 266 10.26 -13.94 24.99
N GLY A 267 10.11 -14.55 23.81
CA GLY A 267 10.05 -15.99 23.62
C GLY A 267 11.31 -16.70 24.09
N SER A 268 12.48 -16.17 23.72
CA SER A 268 13.79 -16.68 24.15
C SER A 268 13.96 -16.61 25.67
N ASN A 269 13.56 -15.50 26.30
CA ASN A 269 13.58 -15.39 27.77
C ASN A 269 12.64 -16.41 28.45
N ARG A 270 11.45 -16.63 27.88
CA ARG A 270 10.50 -17.63 28.40
C ARG A 270 11.07 -19.04 28.28
N MET A 271 11.75 -19.36 27.17
CA MET A 271 12.44 -20.64 26.97
C MET A 271 13.50 -20.87 28.05
N LEU A 272 14.37 -19.88 28.32
CA LEU A 272 15.38 -19.98 29.39
C LEU A 272 14.76 -20.24 30.77
N ASN A 273 13.63 -19.59 31.09
CA ASN A 273 12.93 -19.83 32.35
C ASN A 273 12.36 -21.26 32.43
N TYR A 274 11.86 -21.79 31.31
CA TYR A 274 11.38 -23.17 31.26
C TYR A 274 12.53 -24.17 31.39
N ASP A 275 13.68 -23.91 30.78
CA ASP A 275 14.88 -24.73 30.94
C ASP A 275 15.36 -24.74 32.40
N GLN A 276 15.37 -23.58 33.08
CA GLN A 276 15.68 -23.50 34.51
C GLN A 276 14.66 -24.25 35.36
N THR A 277 13.37 -24.08 35.09
CA THR A 277 12.30 -24.77 35.84
C THR A 277 12.39 -26.29 35.67
N LEU A 278 12.75 -26.76 34.47
CA LEU A 278 12.96 -28.17 34.19
C LEU A 278 14.21 -28.70 34.88
N SER A 279 15.32 -27.95 34.83
CA SER A 279 16.55 -28.24 35.56
C SER A 279 16.29 -28.34 37.07
N ASP A 280 15.60 -27.37 37.69
CA ASP A 280 15.23 -27.40 39.11
C ASP A 280 14.35 -28.62 39.50
N LEU A 281 13.54 -29.13 38.57
CA LEU A 281 12.65 -30.28 38.80
C LEU A 281 13.33 -31.65 38.55
N VAL A 282 14.27 -31.71 37.60
CA VAL A 282 14.88 -32.97 37.11
C VAL A 282 16.28 -33.19 37.65
N ASP A 283 17.03 -32.13 37.91
CA ASP A 283 18.41 -32.25 38.35
C ASP A 283 18.48 -32.96 39.71
N LEU A 284 19.41 -33.92 39.78
CA LEU A 284 19.65 -34.69 41.00
C LEU A 284 20.11 -33.72 42.08
N ASP A 285 19.35 -33.59 43.17
CA ASP A 285 19.84 -32.92 44.36
C ASP A 285 20.99 -33.77 44.93
N TYR A 286 22.22 -33.42 44.55
CA TYR A 286 23.43 -34.12 44.98
C TYR A 286 23.53 -34.17 46.52
N THR A 287 22.93 -33.22 47.24
CA THR A 287 22.94 -33.19 48.70
C THR A 287 22.09 -34.31 49.28
N GLU A 288 20.85 -34.46 48.78
CA GLU A 288 19.94 -35.56 49.14
C GLU A 288 20.52 -36.91 48.66
N ALA A 289 21.01 -36.98 47.42
CA ALA A 289 21.56 -38.21 46.85
C ALA A 289 22.81 -38.70 47.60
N ILE A 290 23.72 -37.81 48.00
CA ILE A 290 24.90 -38.14 48.82
C ILE A 290 24.46 -38.56 50.23
N SER A 291 23.44 -37.91 50.80
CA SER A 291 22.94 -38.23 52.14
C SER A 291 22.25 -39.59 52.16
N GLU A 292 21.39 -39.89 51.19
CA GLU A 292 20.81 -41.22 51.01
C GLU A 292 21.87 -42.28 50.74
N TYR A 293 22.85 -41.99 49.88
CA TYR A 293 23.95 -42.92 49.60
C TYR A 293 24.75 -43.22 50.87
N SER A 294 25.07 -42.19 51.65
CA SER A 294 25.75 -42.32 52.94
C SER A 294 24.92 -43.11 53.95
N LEU A 295 23.62 -42.83 54.06
CA LEU A 295 22.69 -43.58 54.93
C LEU A 295 22.58 -45.05 54.52
N ARG A 296 22.49 -45.34 53.22
CA ARG A 296 22.48 -46.72 52.69
C ARG A 296 23.81 -47.42 52.95
N GLN A 297 24.94 -46.73 52.82
CA GLN A 297 26.26 -47.27 53.12
C GLN A 297 26.42 -47.57 54.62
N ILE A 298 25.99 -46.67 55.51
CA ILE A 298 25.96 -46.89 56.96
C ILE A 298 25.03 -48.06 57.29
N GLY A 299 23.83 -48.11 56.72
CA GLY A 299 22.88 -49.20 56.92
C GLY A 299 23.42 -50.56 56.45
N MET A 300 24.14 -50.58 55.33
CA MET A 300 24.82 -51.79 54.83
C MET A 300 25.94 -52.23 55.78
N GLN A 301 26.78 -51.31 56.26
CA GLN A 301 27.83 -51.61 57.24
C GLN A 301 27.24 -52.10 58.57
N ALA A 302 26.16 -51.47 59.05
CA ALA A 302 25.46 -51.88 60.25
C ALA A 302 24.83 -53.28 60.09
N SER A 303 24.22 -53.57 58.94
CA SER A 303 23.67 -54.89 58.62
C SER A 303 24.75 -55.96 58.55
N GLN A 304 25.89 -55.66 57.93
CA GLN A 304 27.06 -56.56 57.89
C GLN A 304 27.62 -56.81 59.30
N LYS A 305 27.74 -55.75 60.12
CA LYS A 305 28.20 -55.87 61.51
C LYS A 305 27.23 -56.70 62.36
N ALA A 306 25.93 -56.42 62.29
CA ALA A 306 24.91 -57.20 62.99
C ALA A 306 24.94 -58.68 62.56
N PHE A 307 25.16 -58.95 61.27
CA PHE A 307 25.33 -60.32 60.77
C PHE A 307 26.59 -60.99 61.34
N VAL A 308 27.72 -60.29 61.41
CA VAL A 308 28.96 -60.78 62.04
C VAL A 308 28.77 -61.03 63.54
N ASP A 309 28.12 -60.12 64.26
CA ASP A 309 27.87 -60.25 65.70
C ASP A 309 26.95 -61.44 66.01
N ILE A 310 25.88 -61.65 65.21
CA ILE A 310 25.00 -62.83 65.32
C ILE A 310 25.77 -64.13 65.00
N LYS A 311 26.59 -64.13 63.95
CA LYS A 311 27.47 -65.26 63.61
C LYS A 311 28.50 -65.56 64.72
N GLY A 312 29.03 -64.53 65.38
CA GLY A 312 29.99 -64.65 66.48
C GLY A 312 29.37 -65.21 67.77
N LEU A 313 28.16 -64.76 68.12
CA LEU A 313 27.38 -65.31 69.24
C LEU A 313 27.02 -66.79 69.03
N SER A 314 26.79 -67.21 67.79
CA SER A 314 26.56 -68.62 67.44
C SER A 314 27.80 -69.51 67.65
N LEU A 315 29.01 -68.96 67.56
CA LEU A 315 30.25 -69.74 67.71
C LEU A 315 30.69 -69.86 69.18
N PHE A 316 30.36 -68.87 70.01
CA PHE A 316 30.64 -68.88 71.45
C PHE A 316 29.61 -69.69 72.27
N ASN A 317 28.43 -69.98 71.72
CA ASN A 317 27.44 -70.88 72.34
C ASN A 317 27.65 -72.37 71.98
N TYR A 318 28.71 -72.71 71.22
CA TYR A 318 29.01 -74.10 70.82
C TYR A 318 30.37 -74.61 71.37
N MET A 319 31.05 -73.84 72.22
CA MET A 319 32.18 -74.30 73.04
C MET A 319 31.78 -74.31 74.51
#